data_AF-A0A4Q6Y0Y1-F1
#
_entry.id   AF-A0A4Q6Y0Y1-F1
#
_cell.length_a   1.000
_cell.length_b   1.000
_cell.length_c   1.000
_cell.angle_alpha   90.00
_cell.angle_beta   90.00
_cell.angle_gamma   90.00
#
_symmetry.space_group_name_H-M   'P 1'
#
loop_
_entity.id
_entity.type
_entity.pdbx_description
1 polymer ?
#
loop_
_entity_poly.entity_id
_entity_poly.type
_entity_poly.pdbx_seq_one_letter_code
_entity_poly.pdbx_strand_id
1 'polypeptide(L)'
;MALGLFAESPRSAFEKLIGEYKDKAIVQAIGAGRWDQLTPFEMGIALESAASHSVPDSIFTRRDEPVEKELSIYRGFWMLNPQTYGILKYNARNEMSMLDLMGRYWQPFSKIKDNDDTSIALLGLTDFSSASLRAAEVNVEIWNTTLNPWSDFVEAARRTWGESMPLFAIACIAAGIKSKHIRAAEYGDLLNHDFPLVERARYARLRNSSPWWMDQVSRAKSASERKWVLLVSICWAPASALFVIQSILVEFIDNLSASEFREMERSVGWVLSLSPGGKPKLNGYGHLDILASQSPRFSVTISNRLSHAQQRRIIESISDDSSVIDFGVISIVSDFLIITSYRDINAWGRAIKYIEDKGGADTISSHYDADISSMLYYGGRSGMSQEIANRIMAASDKFPFSVVEAASASLYRAPAISKSSIATVAEEESWFAH
;
A
#
# COMPACT_ATOMS: atom_id res chain seq x y z
N MET A 1 -27.06 -0.11 1.66
CA MET A 1 -27.18 1.35 1.86
C MET A 1 -26.39 2.18 0.84
N ALA A 2 -25.33 1.65 0.22
CA ALA A 2 -24.63 2.40 -0.82
C ALA A 2 -25.43 2.53 -2.16
N LEU A 3 -26.67 2.00 -2.20
CA LEU A 3 -27.71 2.32 -3.19
C LEU A 3 -28.13 3.81 -3.19
N GLY A 4 -27.94 4.55 -2.08
CA GLY A 4 -28.33 5.97 -1.97
C GLY A 4 -27.20 6.97 -2.22
N LEU A 5 -25.94 6.58 -2.04
CA LEU A 5 -24.78 7.48 -2.16
C LEU A 5 -24.59 8.01 -3.59
N PHE A 6 -24.91 7.21 -4.60
CA PHE A 6 -24.71 7.57 -6.01
C PHE A 6 -25.98 7.92 -6.78
N ALA A 7 -27.18 7.59 -6.26
CA ALA A 7 -28.44 7.94 -6.92
C ALA A 7 -28.71 9.45 -6.90
N GLU A 8 -28.18 10.18 -5.91
CA GLU A 8 -28.29 11.64 -5.76
C GLU A 8 -26.96 12.38 -5.95
N SER A 9 -25.89 11.66 -6.31
CA SER A 9 -24.59 12.27 -6.56
C SER A 9 -24.61 13.14 -7.82
N PRO A 10 -24.03 14.35 -7.80
CA PRO A 10 -23.95 15.18 -9.00
C PRO A 10 -23.16 14.46 -10.10
N ARG A 11 -23.56 14.69 -11.36
CA ARG A 11 -22.96 14.08 -12.57
C ARG A 11 -21.42 14.15 -12.59
N SER A 12 -20.83 15.18 -12.00
CA SER A 12 -19.37 15.36 -11.87
C SER A 12 -18.69 14.29 -11.01
N ALA A 13 -19.34 13.78 -9.95
CA ALA A 13 -18.81 12.69 -9.13
C ALA A 13 -18.77 11.37 -9.93
N PHE A 14 -19.79 11.16 -10.78
CA PHE A 14 -19.84 10.03 -11.70
C PHE A 14 -18.78 10.13 -12.81
N GLU A 15 -18.63 11.30 -13.43
CA GLU A 15 -17.61 11.54 -14.47
C GLU A 15 -16.18 11.34 -13.93
N LYS A 16 -15.95 11.63 -12.64
CA LYS A 16 -14.67 11.38 -11.98
C LYS A 16 -14.46 9.91 -11.59
N LEU A 17 -15.49 9.20 -11.13
CA LEU A 17 -15.46 7.74 -10.96
C LEU A 17 -15.15 7.02 -12.29
N ILE A 18 -15.70 7.49 -13.41
CA ILE A 18 -15.36 7.02 -14.76
C ILE A 18 -13.88 7.26 -15.07
N GLY A 19 -13.33 8.41 -14.64
CA GLY A 19 -11.90 8.71 -14.76
C GLY A 19 -11.00 7.81 -13.90
N GLU A 20 -11.41 7.51 -12.67
CA GLU A 20 -10.62 6.73 -11.69
C GLU A 20 -10.63 5.23 -12.00
N TYR A 21 -11.79 4.66 -12.34
CA TYR A 21 -11.90 3.22 -12.52
C TYR A 21 -11.48 2.76 -13.92
N LYS A 22 -11.56 3.63 -14.93
CA LYS A 22 -11.39 3.34 -16.38
C LYS A 22 -12.30 2.20 -16.92
N ASP A 23 -12.91 1.40 -16.05
CA ASP A 23 -13.84 0.32 -16.32
C ASP A 23 -15.27 0.79 -16.08
N LYS A 24 -16.00 0.93 -17.20
CA LYS A 24 -17.41 1.32 -17.20
C LYS A 24 -18.31 0.34 -16.46
N ALA A 25 -17.95 -0.95 -16.38
CA ALA A 25 -18.77 -1.95 -15.71
C ALA A 25 -18.75 -1.76 -14.19
N ILE A 26 -17.59 -1.46 -13.62
CA ILE A 26 -17.43 -1.15 -12.19
C ILE A 26 -18.20 0.13 -11.84
N VAL A 27 -18.07 1.17 -12.65
CA VAL A 27 -18.78 2.44 -12.41
C VAL A 27 -20.29 2.29 -12.58
N GLN A 28 -20.74 1.46 -13.53
CA GLN A 28 -22.15 1.10 -13.66
C GLN A 28 -22.64 0.25 -12.49
N ALA A 29 -21.82 -0.66 -11.95
CA ALA A 29 -22.15 -1.46 -10.77
C ALA A 29 -22.26 -0.58 -9.52
N ILE A 30 -21.28 0.30 -9.27
CA ILE A 30 -21.30 1.31 -8.20
C ILE A 30 -22.55 2.20 -8.35
N GLY A 31 -22.76 2.72 -9.56
CA GLY A 31 -23.86 3.61 -9.92
C GLY A 31 -25.26 3.02 -9.80
N ALA A 32 -25.39 1.74 -10.12
CA ALA A 32 -26.64 0.98 -9.98
C ALA A 32 -26.78 0.34 -8.58
N GLY A 33 -25.83 0.58 -7.67
CA GLY A 33 -25.78 -0.03 -6.36
C GLY A 33 -25.70 -1.56 -6.36
N ARG A 34 -25.12 -2.15 -7.41
CA ARG A 34 -24.83 -3.59 -7.55
C ARG A 34 -23.49 -3.93 -6.90
N TRP A 35 -23.43 -3.72 -5.59
CA TRP A 35 -22.23 -3.93 -4.77
C TRP A 35 -21.76 -5.39 -4.75
N ASP A 36 -22.67 -6.33 -5.00
CA ASP A 36 -22.42 -7.75 -5.19
C ASP A 36 -21.58 -8.07 -6.45
N GLN A 37 -21.48 -7.12 -7.38
CA GLN A 37 -20.65 -7.23 -8.58
C GLN A 37 -19.26 -6.62 -8.41
N LEU A 38 -18.96 -6.06 -7.23
CA LEU A 38 -17.69 -5.43 -6.93
C LEU A 38 -16.84 -6.36 -6.06
N THR A 39 -15.54 -6.38 -6.33
CA THR A 39 -14.58 -6.96 -5.41
C THR A 39 -14.51 -6.12 -4.13
N PRO A 40 -14.11 -6.69 -2.97
CA PRO A 40 -13.95 -5.93 -1.73
C PRO A 40 -13.02 -4.70 -1.87
N PHE A 41 -12.01 -4.80 -2.75
CA PHE A 41 -11.12 -3.68 -3.08
C PHE A 41 -11.84 -2.57 -3.85
N GLU A 42 -12.63 -2.92 -4.87
CA GLU A 42 -13.47 -1.97 -5.61
C GLU A 42 -14.55 -1.34 -4.71
N MET A 43 -15.13 -2.10 -3.78
CA MET A 43 -16.01 -1.54 -2.76
C MET A 43 -15.26 -0.54 -1.88
N GLY A 44 -14.06 -0.87 -1.43
CA GLY A 44 -13.20 0.01 -0.63
C GLY A 44 -12.89 1.33 -1.33
N ILE A 45 -12.44 1.29 -2.59
CA ILE A 45 -12.16 2.49 -3.39
C ILE A 45 -13.45 3.27 -3.64
N ALA A 46 -14.58 2.61 -3.91
CA ALA A 46 -15.83 3.29 -4.18
C ALA A 46 -16.34 4.04 -2.94
N LEU A 47 -16.14 3.46 -1.76
CA LEU A 47 -16.46 4.10 -0.48
C LEU A 47 -15.45 5.20 -0.13
N GLU A 48 -14.16 5.03 -0.44
CA GLU A 48 -13.12 6.04 -0.26
C GLU A 48 -13.33 7.25 -1.19
N SER A 49 -13.66 7.00 -2.46
CA SER A 49 -14.03 8.03 -3.43
C SER A 49 -15.33 8.73 -3.02
N ALA A 50 -16.32 8.00 -2.50
CA ALA A 50 -17.50 8.61 -1.90
C ALA A 50 -17.18 9.46 -0.65
N ALA A 51 -16.23 9.05 0.18
CA ALA A 51 -15.88 9.77 1.42
C ALA A 51 -14.95 10.97 1.21
N SER A 52 -14.12 10.95 0.16
CA SER A 52 -13.13 11.99 -0.16
C SER A 52 -13.72 13.16 -0.96
N HIS A 53 -14.83 12.94 -1.64
CA HIS A 53 -15.59 14.00 -2.28
C HIS A 53 -16.62 14.52 -1.29
N SER A 54 -16.80 15.84 -1.25
CA SER A 54 -17.84 16.51 -0.48
C SER A 54 -19.22 16.06 -0.94
N VAL A 55 -19.61 14.84 -0.59
CA VAL A 55 -20.99 14.44 -0.41
C VAL A 55 -21.55 15.58 0.45
N PRO A 56 -22.49 16.38 -0.08
CA PRO A 56 -23.00 17.53 0.65
C PRO A 56 -23.32 17.09 2.07
N ASP A 57 -22.91 17.85 3.09
CA ASP A 57 -23.26 17.53 4.49
C ASP A 57 -24.77 17.20 4.58
N SER A 58 -25.60 17.80 3.72
CA SER A 58 -27.03 17.50 3.53
C SER A 58 -27.43 16.04 3.25
N ILE A 59 -26.55 15.17 2.76
CA ILE A 59 -26.85 13.72 2.58
C ILE A 59 -26.65 12.98 3.91
N PHE A 60 -25.66 13.40 4.71
CA PHE A 60 -25.45 12.90 6.07
C PHE A 60 -26.32 13.61 7.12
N THR A 61 -26.85 14.80 6.82
CA THR A 61 -27.71 15.59 7.72
C THR A 61 -29.20 15.52 7.35
N ARG A 62 -29.60 14.74 6.33
CA ARG A 62 -31.03 14.47 6.04
C ARG A 62 -31.56 13.20 6.70
N ARG A 63 -30.70 12.44 7.37
CA ARG A 63 -31.10 11.60 8.49
C ARG A 63 -30.52 12.23 9.74
N ASP A 64 -31.37 12.39 10.75
CA ASP A 64 -30.92 12.58 12.11
C ASP A 64 -30.07 11.34 12.45
N GLU A 65 -28.74 11.50 12.34
CA GLU A 65 -27.66 10.61 12.81
C GLU A 65 -27.43 9.28 12.04
N PRO A 66 -26.17 8.96 11.69
CA PRO A 66 -25.82 7.65 11.18
C PRO A 66 -25.81 6.61 12.31
N VAL A 67 -26.40 5.46 12.03
CA VAL A 67 -26.54 4.35 12.98
C VAL A 67 -25.17 3.71 13.23
N GLU A 68 -24.83 3.43 14.50
CA GLU A 68 -23.56 2.83 14.93
C GLU A 68 -23.11 1.63 14.07
N LYS A 69 -24.07 0.81 13.64
CA LYS A 69 -23.84 -0.35 12.78
C LYS A 69 -23.28 0.04 11.40
N GLU A 70 -23.72 1.13 10.79
CA GLU A 70 -23.21 1.60 9.50
C GLU A 70 -21.76 2.06 9.64
N LEU A 71 -21.44 2.74 10.74
CA LEU A 71 -20.08 3.18 11.04
C LEU A 71 -19.12 2.02 11.22
N SER A 72 -19.55 0.97 11.90
CA SER A 72 -18.72 -0.23 12.07
C SER A 72 -18.30 -0.87 10.74
N ILE A 73 -19.15 -0.78 9.71
CA ILE A 73 -18.86 -1.30 8.37
C ILE A 73 -17.83 -0.40 7.67
N TYR A 74 -18.00 0.92 7.72
CA TYR A 74 -16.99 1.85 7.18
C TYR A 74 -15.65 1.69 7.89
N ARG A 75 -15.66 1.55 9.22
CA ARG A 75 -14.46 1.27 10.02
C ARG A 75 -13.79 -0.01 9.54
N GLY A 76 -14.58 -1.07 9.37
CA GLY A 76 -14.11 -2.34 8.82
C GLY A 76 -13.48 -2.21 7.45
N PHE A 77 -14.13 -1.54 6.49
CA PHE A 77 -13.57 -1.33 5.15
C PHE A 77 -12.26 -0.56 5.17
N TRP A 78 -12.14 0.44 6.06
CA TRP A 78 -10.89 1.16 6.24
C TRP A 78 -9.79 0.27 6.84
N MET A 79 -10.15 -0.60 7.79
CA MET A 79 -9.23 -1.59 8.36
C MET A 79 -8.83 -2.68 7.35
N LEU A 80 -9.59 -2.89 6.25
CA LEU A 80 -9.19 -3.79 5.16
C LEU A 80 -8.05 -3.22 4.30
N ASN A 81 -7.76 -1.92 4.37
CA ASN A 81 -6.60 -1.34 3.70
C ASN A 81 -5.34 -1.64 4.53
N PRO A 82 -4.35 -2.41 4.03
CA PRO A 82 -3.15 -2.71 4.82
C PRO A 82 -2.35 -1.46 5.25
N GLN A 83 -2.40 -0.36 4.48
CA GLN A 83 -1.68 0.89 4.78
C GLN A 83 -2.13 1.55 6.08
N THR A 84 -3.41 1.38 6.43
CA THR A 84 -3.97 1.78 7.71
C THR A 84 -3.05 1.37 8.85
N TYR A 85 -2.53 0.15 8.85
CA TYR A 85 -1.71 -0.33 9.97
C TYR A 85 -0.34 0.34 10.10
N GLY A 86 0.09 1.16 9.14
CA GLY A 86 1.28 2.00 9.25
C GLY A 86 1.22 2.98 10.42
N ILE A 87 0.01 3.45 10.75
CA ILE A 87 -0.21 4.40 11.84
C ILE A 87 0.11 3.81 13.22
N LEU A 88 0.01 2.49 13.39
CA LEU A 88 0.34 1.78 14.62
C LEU A 88 1.81 1.93 14.97
N LYS A 89 2.68 2.02 13.96
CA LYS A 89 4.13 2.20 14.12
C LYS A 89 4.48 3.56 14.72
N TYR A 90 3.75 4.60 14.36
CA TYR A 90 3.98 5.97 14.84
C TYR A 90 3.38 6.22 16.23
N ASN A 91 2.45 5.36 16.67
CA ASN A 91 1.69 5.52 17.91
C ASN A 91 1.87 4.34 18.87
N ALA A 92 2.94 3.55 18.73
CA ALA A 92 3.12 2.28 19.43
C ALA A 92 3.11 2.35 20.98
N ARG A 93 3.19 3.56 21.57
CA ARG A 93 3.14 3.80 23.02
C ARG A 93 1.94 4.65 23.45
N ASN A 94 0.99 4.88 22.54
CA ASN A 94 -0.16 5.70 22.83
C ASN A 94 -1.28 4.82 23.40
N GLU A 95 -1.93 5.29 24.47
CA GLU A 95 -3.09 4.64 25.08
C GLU A 95 -4.37 4.78 24.24
N MET A 96 -4.30 5.51 23.12
CA MET A 96 -5.40 5.63 22.15
C MET A 96 -5.84 4.27 21.61
N SER A 97 -7.14 4.13 21.42
CA SER A 97 -7.73 3.05 20.63
C SER A 97 -7.41 3.23 19.14
N MET A 98 -7.56 2.16 18.35
CA MET A 98 -7.49 2.27 16.89
C MET A 98 -8.56 3.25 16.37
N LEU A 99 -9.72 3.34 17.01
CA LEU A 99 -10.80 4.27 16.70
C LEU A 99 -10.41 5.74 16.93
N ASP A 100 -9.81 6.07 18.08
CA ASP A 100 -9.34 7.43 18.36
C ASP A 100 -8.32 7.87 17.31
N LEU A 101 -7.46 6.92 16.94
CA LEU A 101 -6.43 7.14 15.98
C LEU A 101 -7.02 7.33 14.57
N MET A 102 -8.01 6.53 14.18
CA MET A 102 -8.80 6.74 12.96
C MET A 102 -9.37 8.15 12.90
N GLY A 103 -10.03 8.60 13.98
CA GLY A 103 -10.60 9.95 14.06
C GLY A 103 -9.57 11.06 13.91
N ARG A 104 -8.33 10.83 14.38
CA ARG A 104 -7.23 11.81 14.27
C ARG A 104 -6.68 11.94 12.86
N TYR A 105 -6.47 10.82 12.16
CA TYR A 105 -5.87 10.83 10.83
C TYR A 105 -6.91 10.92 9.70
N TRP A 106 -8.20 10.73 10.01
CA TRP A 106 -9.28 10.74 9.03
C TRP A 106 -10.45 11.62 9.49
N GLN A 107 -10.42 12.88 9.08
CA GLN A 107 -11.42 13.92 9.39
C GLN A 107 -12.88 13.53 9.10
N PRO A 108 -13.21 12.70 8.07
CA PRO A 108 -14.59 12.26 7.87
C PRO A 108 -15.17 11.44 9.03
N PHE A 109 -14.36 10.74 9.83
CA PHE A 109 -14.86 9.91 10.95
C PHE A 109 -15.07 10.71 12.24
N SER A 110 -14.32 11.80 12.47
CA SER A 110 -14.44 12.61 13.69
C SER A 110 -15.74 13.41 13.78
N LYS A 111 -16.45 13.57 12.65
CA LYS A 111 -17.74 14.26 12.57
C LYS A 111 -18.95 13.35 12.83
N ILE A 112 -18.73 12.05 12.99
CA ILE A 112 -19.83 11.12 13.10
C ILE A 112 -20.07 10.77 14.57
N LYS A 113 -21.22 11.20 15.11
CA LYS A 113 -21.64 10.91 16.48
C LYS A 113 -22.29 9.53 16.58
N ASP A 114 -21.95 8.79 17.63
CA ASP A 114 -22.65 7.57 18.01
C ASP A 114 -24.05 7.93 18.50
N ASN A 115 -25.08 7.28 17.94
CA ASN A 115 -26.38 7.17 18.58
C ASN A 115 -26.98 5.79 18.36
N ASP A 116 -27.73 5.39 19.37
CA ASP A 116 -28.15 4.02 19.64
C ASP A 116 -29.41 3.63 18.85
N ASP A 117 -29.46 2.34 18.54
CA ASP A 117 -30.64 1.55 18.20
C ASP A 117 -31.36 1.79 16.85
N THR A 118 -30.90 1.10 15.80
CA THR A 118 -31.80 0.49 14.80
C THR A 118 -31.17 -0.74 14.15
N SER A 119 -31.80 -1.89 14.33
CA SER A 119 -31.33 -3.19 13.86
C SER A 119 -31.61 -3.42 12.37
N ILE A 120 -30.75 -2.89 11.49
CA ILE A 120 -30.73 -3.33 10.09
C ILE A 120 -29.93 -4.63 10.01
N ALA A 121 -30.62 -5.76 9.84
CA ALA A 121 -30.02 -7.06 9.57
C ALA A 121 -29.42 -7.09 8.16
N LEU A 122 -28.19 -6.58 8.00
CA LEU A 122 -27.36 -6.86 6.85
C LEU A 122 -26.96 -8.34 6.91
N LEU A 123 -27.77 -9.18 6.24
CA LEU A 123 -27.55 -10.62 6.07
C LEU A 123 -26.12 -10.82 5.55
N GLY A 124 -25.26 -11.44 6.37
CA GLY A 124 -23.88 -11.79 6.02
C GLY A 124 -22.77 -10.87 6.54
N LEU A 125 -23.05 -9.63 6.93
CA LEU A 125 -22.00 -8.69 7.41
C LEU A 125 -21.94 -8.53 8.93
N THR A 126 -22.84 -9.18 9.68
CA THR A 126 -22.96 -8.95 11.13
C THR A 126 -21.69 -9.37 11.87
N ASP A 127 -21.09 -10.52 11.53
CA ASP A 127 -19.83 -10.97 12.14
C ASP A 127 -18.68 -9.99 11.86
N PHE A 128 -18.50 -9.58 10.59
CA PHE A 128 -17.49 -8.60 10.21
C PHE A 128 -17.67 -7.24 10.88
N SER A 129 -18.89 -6.72 10.89
CA SER A 129 -19.24 -5.44 11.54
C SER A 129 -18.92 -5.48 13.03
N SER A 130 -19.33 -6.55 13.73
CA SER A 130 -19.01 -6.72 15.15
C SER A 130 -17.52 -6.89 15.41
N ALA A 131 -16.80 -7.65 14.58
CA ALA A 131 -15.35 -7.80 14.70
C ALA A 131 -14.62 -6.48 14.43
N SER A 132 -15.07 -5.69 13.45
CA SER A 132 -14.50 -4.38 13.14
C SER A 132 -14.66 -3.39 14.27
N LEU A 133 -15.85 -3.38 14.92
CA LEU A 133 -16.09 -2.53 16.09
C LEU A 133 -15.17 -2.93 17.25
N ARG A 134 -15.16 -4.22 17.64
CA ARG A 134 -14.28 -4.73 18.70
C ARG A 134 -12.82 -4.40 18.42
N ALA A 135 -12.37 -4.61 17.18
CA ALA A 135 -10.99 -4.39 16.77
C ALA A 135 -10.63 -2.90 16.75
N ALA A 136 -11.56 -2.01 16.39
CA ALA A 136 -11.37 -0.56 16.43
C ALA A 136 -11.25 -0.02 17.88
N GLU A 137 -11.95 -0.60 18.84
CA GLU A 137 -11.91 -0.20 20.25
C GLU A 137 -10.63 -0.65 20.98
N VAL A 138 -9.86 -1.57 20.39
CA VAL A 138 -8.63 -2.09 20.99
C VAL A 138 -7.51 -1.04 20.95
N ASN A 139 -6.82 -0.86 22.08
CA ASN A 139 -5.66 0.03 22.21
C ASN A 139 -4.53 -0.33 21.24
N VAL A 140 -3.87 0.69 20.71
CA VAL A 140 -2.74 0.56 19.77
C VAL A 140 -1.60 -0.27 20.34
N GLU A 141 -1.36 -0.22 21.65
CA GLU A 141 -0.37 -1.08 22.32
C GLU A 141 -0.71 -2.57 22.17
N ILE A 142 -1.97 -2.97 22.32
CA ILE A 142 -2.42 -4.36 22.20
C ILE A 142 -2.25 -4.84 20.75
N TRP A 143 -2.61 -4.00 19.77
CA TRP A 143 -2.36 -4.26 18.35
C TRP A 143 -0.88 -4.53 18.05
N ASN A 144 0.04 -3.83 18.72
CA ASN A 144 1.48 -4.00 18.50
C ASN A 144 2.10 -5.21 19.23
N THR A 145 1.40 -5.80 20.20
CA THR A 145 1.97 -6.80 21.12
C THR A 145 1.29 -8.17 21.05
N THR A 146 0.07 -8.26 20.52
CA THR A 146 -0.74 -9.49 20.48
C THR A 146 -1.30 -9.78 19.09
N LEU A 147 -1.54 -11.05 18.78
CA LEU A 147 -2.14 -11.46 17.49
C LEU A 147 -3.66 -11.39 17.49
N ASN A 148 -4.29 -11.52 18.67
CA ASN A 148 -5.74 -11.66 18.80
C ASN A 148 -6.58 -10.61 18.04
N PRO A 149 -6.32 -9.28 18.15
CA PRO A 149 -7.15 -8.31 17.44
C PRO A 149 -7.01 -8.44 15.90
N TRP A 150 -5.83 -8.83 15.43
CA TRP A 150 -5.60 -9.10 14.01
C TRP A 150 -6.36 -10.36 13.57
N SER A 151 -6.26 -11.44 14.34
CA SER A 151 -6.87 -12.72 13.99
C SER A 151 -8.39 -12.63 14.02
N ASP A 152 -8.99 -12.00 15.03
CA ASP A 152 -10.45 -11.80 15.12
C ASP A 152 -10.97 -11.03 13.89
N PHE A 153 -10.33 -9.91 13.56
CA PHE A 153 -10.69 -9.09 12.39
C PHE A 153 -10.51 -9.83 11.06
N VAL A 154 -9.33 -10.42 10.83
CA VAL A 154 -9.01 -11.12 9.57
C VAL A 154 -9.92 -12.33 9.37
N GLU A 155 -10.21 -13.10 10.42
CA GLU A 155 -11.06 -14.28 10.30
C GLU A 155 -12.55 -13.93 10.10
N ALA A 156 -13.04 -12.85 10.74
CA ALA A 156 -14.39 -12.36 10.46
C ALA A 156 -14.52 -11.88 9.00
N ALA A 157 -13.52 -11.17 8.48
CA ALA A 157 -13.46 -10.78 7.09
C ALA A 157 -13.34 -11.99 6.15
N ARG A 158 -12.49 -12.98 6.48
CA ARG A 158 -12.30 -14.21 5.70
C ARG A 158 -13.57 -15.05 5.63
N ARG A 159 -14.33 -15.17 6.73
CA ARG A 159 -15.64 -15.86 6.72
C ARG A 159 -16.65 -15.16 5.82
N THR A 160 -16.55 -13.84 5.69
CA THR A 160 -17.48 -13.02 4.91
C THR A 160 -17.15 -13.03 3.41
N TRP A 161 -15.88 -12.89 3.04
CA TRP A 161 -15.46 -12.69 1.64
C TRP A 161 -14.49 -13.74 1.11
N GLY A 162 -14.10 -14.72 1.92
CA GLY A 162 -13.06 -15.68 1.58
C GLY A 162 -11.65 -15.08 1.69
N GLU A 163 -10.68 -15.84 1.17
CA GLU A 163 -9.28 -15.44 1.18
C GLU A 163 -8.98 -14.48 0.02
N SER A 164 -8.28 -13.37 0.31
CA SER A 164 -7.90 -12.34 -0.66
C SER A 164 -6.56 -11.70 -0.30
N MET A 165 -5.93 -11.03 -1.28
CA MET A 165 -4.61 -10.41 -1.10
C MET A 165 -4.55 -9.38 0.04
N PRO A 166 -5.54 -8.48 0.25
CA PRO A 166 -5.52 -7.58 1.41
C PRO A 166 -5.49 -8.34 2.74
N LEU A 167 -6.30 -9.41 2.89
CA LEU A 167 -6.30 -10.23 4.09
C LEU A 167 -4.97 -10.97 4.28
N PHE A 168 -4.37 -11.46 3.19
CA PHE A 168 -3.04 -12.05 3.22
C PHE A 168 -1.97 -11.04 3.68
N ALA A 169 -2.03 -9.81 3.18
CA ALA A 169 -1.11 -8.75 3.58
C ALA A 169 -1.27 -8.39 5.07
N ILE A 170 -2.50 -8.22 5.55
CA ILE A 170 -2.79 -7.92 6.96
C ILE A 170 -2.30 -9.06 7.87
N ALA A 171 -2.58 -10.30 7.51
CA ALA A 171 -2.08 -11.47 8.24
C ALA A 171 -0.54 -11.51 8.28
N CYS A 172 0.12 -11.20 7.15
CA CYS A 172 1.56 -11.11 7.09
C CYS A 172 2.14 -9.94 7.91
N ILE A 173 1.49 -8.78 7.95
CA ILE A 173 1.89 -7.65 8.82
C ILE A 173 1.83 -8.09 10.29
N ALA A 174 0.70 -8.68 10.71
CA ALA A 174 0.47 -9.18 12.06
C ALA A 174 1.53 -10.21 12.49
N ALA A 175 1.93 -11.11 11.59
CA ALA A 175 2.99 -12.09 11.85
C ALA A 175 4.30 -11.45 12.34
N GLY A 176 4.57 -10.20 11.94
CA GLY A 176 5.71 -9.38 12.32
C GLY A 176 5.83 -9.05 13.82
N ILE A 177 4.75 -9.19 14.60
CA ILE A 177 4.68 -8.83 16.02
C ILE A 177 5.69 -9.61 16.85
N LYS A 178 6.51 -8.95 17.65
CA LYS A 178 7.54 -9.61 18.47
C LYS A 178 6.97 -10.08 19.81
N SER A 179 6.18 -11.15 19.80
CA SER A 179 5.76 -11.82 21.05
C SER A 179 6.74 -12.93 21.45
N LYS A 180 7.14 -12.94 22.74
CA LYS A 180 7.98 -14.01 23.34
C LYS A 180 7.18 -15.30 23.59
N HIS A 181 5.88 -15.18 23.81
CA HIS A 181 5.02 -16.28 24.27
C HIS A 181 4.23 -16.92 23.13
N ILE A 182 3.91 -16.17 22.08
CA ILE A 182 3.09 -16.65 20.96
C ILE A 182 4.00 -17.25 19.87
N ARG A 183 4.09 -18.59 19.87
CA ARG A 183 4.85 -19.38 18.88
C ARG A 183 4.00 -20.00 17.77
N ALA A 184 2.67 -20.04 17.95
CA ALA A 184 1.72 -20.58 16.97
C ALA A 184 2.07 -22.02 16.51
N ALA A 185 2.60 -22.86 17.40
CA ALA A 185 3.22 -24.14 17.03
C ALA A 185 2.22 -25.15 16.45
N GLU A 186 0.97 -25.05 16.87
CA GLU A 186 -0.17 -25.84 16.43
C GLU A 186 -0.64 -25.49 15.01
N TYR A 187 -0.22 -24.34 14.46
CA TYR A 187 -0.60 -23.85 13.13
C TYR A 187 0.48 -24.14 12.09
N GLY A 188 1.01 -25.36 12.11
CA GLY A 188 2.24 -25.75 11.43
C GLY A 188 2.17 -25.88 9.90
N ASP A 189 0.95 -25.92 9.35
CA ASP A 189 0.66 -26.06 7.93
C ASP A 189 0.11 -24.73 7.38
N LEU A 190 0.87 -24.10 6.48
CA LEU A 190 0.55 -22.82 5.87
C LEU A 190 -0.68 -22.90 4.96
N LEU A 191 -0.99 -24.10 4.45
CA LEU A 191 -2.08 -24.37 3.51
C LEU A 191 -3.32 -24.96 4.20
N ASN A 192 -3.31 -25.17 5.52
CA ASN A 192 -4.50 -25.65 6.22
C ASN A 192 -5.53 -24.53 6.41
N HIS A 193 -6.62 -24.55 5.64
CA HIS A 193 -7.69 -23.55 5.69
C HIS A 193 -8.54 -23.55 6.97
N ASP A 194 -8.44 -24.61 7.79
CA ASP A 194 -9.07 -24.67 9.11
C ASP A 194 -8.31 -23.83 10.15
N PHE A 195 -7.08 -23.42 9.83
CA PHE A 195 -6.26 -22.59 10.70
C PHE A 195 -6.43 -21.09 10.38
N PRO A 196 -6.49 -20.24 11.42
CA PRO A 196 -6.50 -18.79 11.23
C PRO A 196 -5.29 -18.28 10.42
N LEU A 197 -5.53 -17.34 9.50
CA LEU A 197 -4.49 -16.82 8.59
C LEU A 197 -3.30 -16.18 9.33
N VAL A 198 -3.58 -15.38 10.37
CA VAL A 198 -2.57 -14.65 11.14
C VAL A 198 -1.60 -15.63 11.82
N GLU A 199 -2.13 -16.70 12.39
CA GLU A 199 -1.38 -17.73 13.08
C GLU A 199 -0.56 -18.59 12.12
N ARG A 200 -1.11 -18.96 10.95
CA ARG A 200 -0.36 -19.63 9.88
C ARG A 200 0.85 -18.80 9.43
N ALA A 201 0.63 -17.50 9.17
CA ALA A 201 1.69 -16.57 8.79
C ALA A 201 2.75 -16.41 9.90
N ARG A 202 2.28 -16.33 11.15
CA ARG A 202 3.14 -16.25 12.34
C ARG A 202 4.05 -17.46 12.44
N TYR A 203 3.49 -18.66 12.34
CA TYR A 203 4.26 -19.89 12.39
C TYR A 203 5.31 -19.90 11.29
N ALA A 204 4.90 -19.64 10.04
CA ALA A 204 5.80 -19.60 8.88
C ALA A 204 6.99 -18.67 9.09
N ARG A 205 6.74 -17.45 9.60
CA ARG A 205 7.81 -16.49 9.92
C ARG A 205 8.85 -17.01 10.90
N LEU A 206 8.47 -17.89 11.84
CA LEU A 206 9.38 -18.47 12.82
C LEU A 206 10.15 -19.68 12.27
N ARG A 207 9.92 -20.09 11.01
CA ARG A 207 10.56 -21.26 10.40
C ARG A 207 11.87 -20.91 9.70
N ASN A 208 12.94 -21.53 10.20
CA ASN A 208 14.27 -21.50 9.58
C ASN A 208 14.61 -22.76 8.76
N SER A 209 13.63 -23.63 8.49
CA SER A 209 13.84 -24.92 7.84
C SER A 209 13.55 -24.86 6.34
N SER A 210 14.58 -24.96 5.49
CA SER A 210 14.41 -25.02 4.03
C SER A 210 13.53 -26.20 3.59
N PRO A 211 13.64 -27.42 4.15
CA PRO A 211 12.71 -28.52 3.83
C PRO A 211 11.24 -28.19 4.11
N TRP A 212 10.96 -27.48 5.21
CA TRP A 212 9.59 -27.06 5.51
C TRP A 212 9.09 -26.08 4.44
N TRP A 213 9.86 -25.04 4.11
CA TRP A 213 9.48 -24.09 3.06
C TRP A 213 9.27 -24.77 1.70
N MET A 214 10.15 -25.72 1.34
CA MET A 214 10.05 -26.50 0.11
C MET A 214 8.76 -27.32 0.05
N ASP A 215 8.38 -27.97 1.14
CA ASP A 215 7.10 -28.71 1.24
C ASP A 215 5.90 -27.76 1.02
N GLN A 216 5.88 -26.61 1.69
CA GLN A 216 4.78 -25.65 1.57
C GLN A 216 4.61 -25.10 0.15
N VAL A 217 5.70 -24.70 -0.53
CA VAL A 217 5.62 -24.22 -1.93
C VAL A 217 5.21 -25.33 -2.90
N SER A 218 5.66 -26.57 -2.67
CA SER A 218 5.38 -27.68 -3.58
C SER A 218 3.93 -28.17 -3.49
N ARG A 219 3.31 -28.02 -2.31
CA ARG A 219 1.92 -28.38 -2.04
C ARG A 219 0.91 -27.35 -2.53
N ALA A 220 1.29 -26.09 -2.72
CA ALA A 220 0.38 -25.03 -3.18
C ALA A 220 -0.12 -25.30 -4.61
N LYS A 221 -1.40 -25.65 -4.77
CA LYS A 221 -1.97 -26.04 -6.08
C LYS A 221 -2.85 -24.95 -6.67
N SER A 222 -3.71 -24.34 -5.86
CA SER A 222 -4.64 -23.30 -6.32
C SER A 222 -3.95 -21.94 -6.52
N ALA A 223 -4.56 -21.06 -7.32
CA ALA A 223 -4.03 -19.72 -7.53
C ALA A 223 -3.95 -18.91 -6.21
N SER A 224 -4.95 -19.07 -5.33
CA SER A 224 -4.97 -18.42 -4.01
C SER A 224 -3.83 -18.91 -3.11
N GLU A 225 -3.66 -20.24 -3.01
CA GLU A 225 -2.57 -20.84 -2.22
C GLU A 225 -1.18 -20.40 -2.73
N ARG A 226 -1.00 -20.34 -4.06
CA ARG A 226 0.26 -19.89 -4.67
C ARG A 226 0.56 -18.44 -4.31
N LYS A 227 -0.43 -17.54 -4.41
CA LYS A 227 -0.29 -16.14 -3.97
C LYS A 227 0.03 -16.05 -2.48
N TRP A 228 -0.67 -16.82 -1.66
CA TRP A 228 -0.45 -16.85 -0.22
C TRP A 228 0.97 -17.26 0.15
N VAL A 229 1.43 -18.41 -0.37
CA VAL A 229 2.78 -18.90 -0.11
C VAL A 229 3.82 -17.96 -0.70
N LEU A 230 3.60 -17.43 -1.90
CA LEU A 230 4.52 -16.46 -2.53
C LEU A 230 4.73 -15.23 -1.63
N LEU A 231 3.65 -14.60 -1.15
CA LEU A 231 3.72 -13.44 -0.26
C LEU A 231 4.47 -13.77 1.04
N VAL A 232 4.06 -14.85 1.73
CA VAL A 232 4.64 -15.26 3.01
C VAL A 232 6.11 -15.63 2.87
N SER A 233 6.48 -16.38 1.82
CA SER A 233 7.87 -16.75 1.55
C SER A 233 8.73 -15.54 1.21
N ILE A 234 8.27 -14.68 0.30
CA ILE A 234 9.00 -13.46 -0.05
C ILE A 234 9.24 -12.64 1.20
N CYS A 235 8.23 -12.38 2.04
CA CYS A 235 8.38 -11.51 3.19
C CYS A 235 9.20 -12.14 4.33
N TRP A 236 9.04 -13.44 4.60
CA TRP A 236 9.50 -14.02 5.87
C TRP A 236 10.50 -15.17 5.76
N ALA A 237 10.62 -15.86 4.62
CA ALA A 237 11.57 -16.96 4.52
C ALA A 237 13.02 -16.46 4.70
N PRO A 238 13.90 -17.19 5.41
CA PRO A 238 15.31 -16.84 5.50
C PRO A 238 15.98 -16.97 4.12
N ALA A 239 17.13 -16.31 3.93
CA ALA A 239 17.87 -16.33 2.67
C ALA A 239 18.19 -17.75 2.18
N SER A 240 18.56 -18.64 3.10
CA SER A 240 18.85 -20.06 2.80
C SER A 240 17.64 -20.84 2.31
N ALA A 241 16.43 -20.52 2.79
CA ALA A 241 15.21 -21.15 2.31
C ALA A 241 14.81 -20.58 0.95
N LEU A 242 14.86 -19.26 0.80
CA LEU A 242 14.58 -18.59 -0.49
C LEU A 242 15.43 -19.16 -1.62
N PHE A 243 16.72 -19.35 -1.40
CA PHE A 243 17.61 -19.92 -2.41
C PHE A 243 17.19 -21.32 -2.87
N VAL A 244 16.66 -22.13 -1.96
CA VAL A 244 16.18 -23.49 -2.24
C VAL A 244 14.86 -23.48 -3.01
N ILE A 245 13.96 -22.55 -2.69
CA ILE A 245 12.59 -22.50 -3.28
C ILE A 245 12.45 -21.51 -4.45
N GLN A 246 13.50 -20.75 -4.79
CA GLN A 246 13.43 -19.62 -5.72
C GLN A 246 12.85 -20.00 -7.08
N SER A 247 13.18 -21.17 -7.64
CA SER A 247 12.70 -21.58 -8.96
C SER A 247 11.18 -21.72 -8.99
N ILE A 248 10.59 -22.27 -7.93
CA ILE A 248 9.13 -22.40 -7.78
C ILE A 248 8.49 -21.02 -7.56
N LEU A 249 9.12 -20.15 -6.78
CA LEU A 249 8.62 -18.78 -6.57
C LEU A 249 8.67 -17.94 -7.85
N VAL A 250 9.71 -18.11 -8.67
CA VAL A 250 9.85 -17.48 -10.00
C VAL A 250 8.73 -17.96 -10.91
N GLU A 251 8.46 -19.26 -10.96
CA GLU A 251 7.33 -19.80 -11.70
C GLU A 251 5.99 -19.20 -11.22
N PHE A 252 5.78 -19.09 -9.90
CA PHE A 252 4.54 -18.52 -9.37
C PHE A 252 4.37 -17.05 -9.73
N ILE A 253 5.42 -16.23 -9.63
CA ILE A 253 5.34 -14.78 -9.88
C ILE A 253 5.26 -14.43 -11.37
N ASP A 254 5.93 -15.21 -12.23
CA ASP A 254 5.90 -15.00 -13.68
C ASP A 254 4.54 -15.41 -14.28
N ASN A 255 3.84 -16.35 -13.66
CA ASN A 255 2.50 -16.75 -14.06
C ASN A 255 1.37 -15.83 -13.56
N LEU A 256 1.67 -14.80 -12.77
CA LEU A 256 0.66 -13.80 -12.39
C LEU A 256 0.26 -12.96 -13.61
N SER A 257 -1.00 -12.53 -13.68
CA SER A 257 -1.35 -11.44 -14.58
C SER A 257 -0.68 -10.13 -14.14
N ALA A 258 -0.63 -9.12 -15.02
CA ALA A 258 -0.02 -7.83 -14.69
C ALA A 258 -0.71 -7.14 -13.50
N SER A 259 -2.04 -7.28 -13.35
CA SER A 259 -2.79 -6.74 -12.20
C SER A 259 -2.44 -7.50 -10.91
N GLU A 260 -2.42 -8.82 -10.94
CA GLU A 260 -2.08 -9.66 -9.78
C GLU A 260 -0.62 -9.46 -9.36
N PHE A 261 0.30 -9.28 -10.30
CA PHE A 261 1.70 -8.99 -9.99
C PHE A 261 1.84 -7.65 -9.27
N ARG A 262 1.15 -6.60 -9.74
CA ARG A 262 1.13 -5.30 -9.03
C ARG A 262 0.53 -5.41 -7.64
N GLU A 263 -0.56 -6.15 -7.48
CA GLU A 263 -1.18 -6.39 -6.18
C GLU A 263 -0.24 -7.16 -5.23
N MET A 264 0.46 -8.18 -5.74
CA MET A 264 1.48 -8.93 -5.02
C MET A 264 2.64 -8.05 -4.57
N GLU A 265 3.22 -7.26 -5.48
CA GLU A 265 4.36 -6.40 -5.16
C GLU A 265 4.00 -5.33 -4.13
N ARG A 266 2.86 -4.67 -4.31
CA ARG A 266 2.31 -3.72 -3.34
C ARG A 266 2.11 -4.35 -1.98
N SER A 267 1.55 -5.57 -1.94
CA SER A 267 1.37 -6.33 -0.70
C SER A 267 2.69 -6.63 -0.01
N VAL A 268 3.73 -7.01 -0.77
CA VAL A 268 5.09 -7.18 -0.24
C VAL A 268 5.63 -5.87 0.33
N GLY A 269 5.46 -4.75 -0.38
CA GLY A 269 5.84 -3.42 0.08
C GLY A 269 5.18 -3.03 1.40
N TRP A 270 3.86 -3.24 1.51
CA TRP A 270 3.11 -3.00 2.75
C TRP A 270 3.59 -3.89 3.89
N VAL A 271 3.69 -5.21 3.68
CA VAL A 271 4.14 -6.13 4.74
C VAL A 271 5.51 -5.73 5.29
N LEU A 272 6.46 -5.39 4.40
CA LEU A 272 7.83 -5.08 4.80
C LEU A 272 7.99 -3.69 5.44
N SER A 273 7.15 -2.71 5.05
CA SER A 273 7.20 -1.34 5.58
C SER A 273 6.42 -1.17 6.90
N LEU A 274 5.30 -1.89 7.03
CA LEU A 274 4.33 -1.75 8.13
C LEU A 274 4.50 -2.79 9.23
N SER A 275 5.24 -3.89 9.00
CA SER A 275 5.51 -4.89 10.04
C SER A 275 6.17 -4.25 11.28
N PRO A 276 5.61 -4.47 12.49
CA PRO A 276 6.19 -3.98 13.76
C PRO A 276 7.61 -4.50 14.01
N GLY A 277 7.95 -5.66 13.45
CA GLY A 277 9.26 -6.28 13.60
C GLY A 277 10.38 -5.63 12.78
N GLY A 278 10.01 -4.75 11.83
CA GLY A 278 10.88 -4.20 10.80
C GLY A 278 11.10 -5.16 9.62
N LYS A 279 11.69 -4.64 8.54
CA LYS A 279 12.01 -5.37 7.30
C LYS A 279 13.07 -6.45 7.55
N PRO A 280 12.77 -7.74 7.33
CA PRO A 280 13.76 -8.81 7.36
C PRO A 280 14.79 -8.60 6.25
N LYS A 281 16.02 -8.25 6.63
CA LYS A 281 17.11 -8.03 5.69
C LYS A 281 17.71 -9.37 5.27
N LEU A 282 18.03 -9.51 3.98
CA LEU A 282 18.79 -10.65 3.44
C LEU A 282 20.32 -10.41 3.50
N ASN A 283 20.78 -9.61 4.45
CA ASN A 283 22.19 -9.23 4.54
C ASN A 283 23.11 -10.46 4.73
N GLY A 284 24.29 -10.43 4.13
CA GLY A 284 25.32 -11.45 4.31
C GLY A 284 25.22 -12.67 3.39
N TYR A 285 24.25 -12.72 2.48
CA TYR A 285 24.18 -13.78 1.48
C TYR A 285 24.89 -13.35 0.19
N GLY A 286 26.01 -14.00 -0.14
CA GLY A 286 26.86 -13.64 -1.29
C GLY A 286 26.24 -13.92 -2.67
N HIS A 287 25.10 -14.58 -2.73
CA HIS A 287 24.44 -15.03 -3.97
C HIS A 287 23.16 -14.24 -4.29
N LEU A 288 22.99 -13.05 -3.72
CA LEU A 288 21.81 -12.22 -3.97
C LEU A 288 21.68 -11.82 -5.45
N ASP A 289 22.81 -11.62 -6.14
CA ASP A 289 22.82 -11.30 -7.57
C ASP A 289 22.32 -12.49 -8.43
N ILE A 290 22.45 -13.74 -7.93
CA ILE A 290 21.91 -14.95 -8.59
C ILE A 290 20.39 -15.04 -8.38
N LEU A 291 19.90 -14.71 -7.18
CA LEU A 291 18.46 -14.67 -6.90
C LEU A 291 17.76 -13.63 -7.77
N ALA A 292 18.41 -12.48 -7.98
CA ALA A 292 17.87 -11.35 -8.72
C ALA A 292 18.16 -11.35 -10.23
N SER A 293 18.60 -12.48 -10.80
CA SER A 293 18.82 -12.61 -12.25
C SER A 293 17.87 -13.61 -12.91
N GLN A 294 16.99 -14.25 -12.14
CA GLN A 294 16.11 -15.32 -12.65
C GLN A 294 14.92 -14.76 -13.47
N SER A 295 14.29 -13.69 -12.98
CA SER A 295 13.14 -13.04 -13.61
C SER A 295 13.08 -11.57 -13.19
N PRO A 296 12.79 -10.61 -14.10
CA PRO A 296 12.61 -9.21 -13.73
C PRO A 296 11.55 -9.01 -12.64
N ARG A 297 10.43 -9.74 -12.70
CA ARG A 297 9.36 -9.67 -11.69
C ARG A 297 9.84 -10.13 -10.32
N PHE A 298 10.46 -11.31 -10.26
CA PHE A 298 11.02 -11.82 -9.02
C PHE A 298 12.07 -10.87 -8.45
N SER A 299 12.90 -10.30 -9.32
CA SER A 299 14.02 -9.43 -8.96
C SER A 299 13.56 -8.13 -8.33
N VAL A 300 12.58 -7.44 -8.92
CA VAL A 300 12.01 -6.23 -8.31
C VAL A 300 11.32 -6.55 -6.99
N THR A 301 10.58 -7.66 -6.91
CA THR A 301 9.88 -8.03 -5.68
C THR A 301 10.84 -8.41 -4.55
N ILE A 302 11.89 -9.20 -4.81
CA ILE A 302 12.87 -9.57 -3.78
C ILE A 302 13.79 -8.41 -3.40
N SER A 303 13.97 -7.43 -4.30
CA SER A 303 14.74 -6.21 -4.01
C SER A 303 14.19 -5.45 -2.81
N ASN A 304 12.88 -5.57 -2.55
CA ASN A 304 12.23 -5.02 -1.37
C ASN A 304 12.75 -5.59 -0.05
N ARG A 305 13.55 -6.67 -0.03
CA ARG A 305 14.24 -7.21 1.17
C ARG A 305 15.72 -6.85 1.29
N LEU A 306 16.26 -6.16 0.31
CA LEU A 306 17.68 -5.85 0.25
C LEU A 306 17.99 -4.48 0.86
N SER A 307 19.28 -4.21 1.07
CA SER A 307 19.75 -2.86 1.38
C SER A 307 19.51 -1.91 0.20
N HIS A 308 19.42 -0.60 0.45
CA HIS A 308 19.22 0.38 -0.63
C HIS A 308 20.30 0.30 -1.73
N ALA A 309 21.56 0.04 -1.36
CA ALA A 309 22.64 -0.11 -2.33
C ALA A 309 22.48 -1.35 -3.22
N GLN A 310 22.03 -2.47 -2.65
CA GLN A 310 21.75 -3.70 -3.42
C GLN A 310 20.49 -3.55 -4.28
N GLN A 311 19.43 -2.97 -3.73
CA GLN A 311 18.22 -2.66 -4.47
C GLN A 311 18.54 -1.77 -5.67
N ARG A 312 19.33 -0.71 -5.48
CA ARG A 312 19.79 0.16 -6.55
C ARG A 312 20.51 -0.63 -7.65
N ARG A 313 21.48 -1.48 -7.32
CA ARG A 313 22.20 -2.29 -8.31
C ARG A 313 21.28 -3.18 -9.16
N ILE A 314 20.30 -3.84 -8.55
CA ILE A 314 19.34 -4.68 -9.26
C ILE A 314 18.47 -3.83 -10.18
N ILE A 315 17.92 -2.73 -9.66
CA ILE A 315 17.04 -1.85 -10.43
C ILE A 315 17.80 -1.21 -11.60
N GLU A 316 19.06 -0.81 -11.39
CA GLU A 316 19.93 -0.30 -12.46
C GLU A 316 20.16 -1.37 -13.55
N SER A 317 20.46 -2.60 -13.15
CA SER A 317 20.62 -3.72 -14.10
C SER A 317 19.36 -4.00 -14.91
N ILE A 318 18.17 -3.89 -14.30
CA ILE A 318 16.89 -4.04 -15.00
C ILE A 318 16.61 -2.83 -15.90
N SER A 319 16.98 -1.62 -15.45
CA SER A 319 16.75 -0.39 -16.21
C SER A 319 17.58 -0.32 -17.49
N ASP A 320 18.78 -0.90 -17.47
CA ASP A 320 19.68 -0.98 -18.62
C ASP A 320 19.26 -2.08 -19.62
N ASP A 321 18.38 -3.00 -19.21
CA ASP A 321 17.87 -4.07 -20.07
C ASP A 321 16.66 -3.58 -20.92
N SER A 322 16.96 -3.29 -22.18
CA SER A 322 15.96 -2.89 -23.17
C SER A 322 14.87 -3.95 -23.41
N SER A 323 15.14 -5.24 -23.16
CA SER A 323 14.20 -6.35 -23.43
C SER A 323 13.04 -6.43 -22.44
N VAL A 324 13.15 -5.75 -21.29
CA VAL A 324 12.10 -5.72 -20.27
C VAL A 324 10.92 -4.89 -20.77
N ILE A 325 9.82 -5.56 -21.08
CA ILE A 325 8.56 -4.96 -21.57
C ILE A 325 7.40 -5.12 -20.57
N ASP A 326 7.61 -5.79 -19.44
CA ASP A 326 6.57 -5.98 -18.44
C ASP A 326 6.23 -4.64 -17.77
N PHE A 327 5.00 -4.18 -17.98
CA PHE A 327 4.52 -2.90 -17.46
C PHE A 327 4.59 -2.79 -15.93
N GLY A 328 4.32 -3.87 -15.20
CA GLY A 328 4.40 -3.88 -13.75
C GLY A 328 5.85 -3.65 -13.29
N VAL A 329 6.80 -4.32 -13.92
CA VAL A 329 8.24 -4.14 -13.66
C VAL A 329 8.67 -2.72 -14.00
N ILE A 330 8.28 -2.21 -15.17
CA ILE A 330 8.59 -0.85 -15.62
C ILE A 330 8.11 0.18 -14.60
N SER A 331 6.86 0.08 -14.12
CA SER A 331 6.33 0.99 -13.10
C SER A 331 7.17 0.98 -11.83
N ILE A 332 7.48 -0.20 -11.30
CA ILE A 332 8.25 -0.32 -10.05
C ILE A 332 9.67 0.26 -10.21
N VAL A 333 10.31 0.01 -11.37
CA VAL A 333 11.63 0.58 -11.68
C VAL A 333 11.56 2.11 -11.77
N SER A 334 10.56 2.64 -12.49
CA SER A 334 10.32 4.09 -12.59
C SER A 334 10.10 4.72 -11.21
N ASP A 335 9.24 4.12 -10.37
CA ASP A 335 8.95 4.60 -9.01
C ASP A 335 10.22 4.65 -8.17
N PHE A 336 11.04 3.59 -8.22
CA PHE A 336 12.32 3.55 -7.52
C PHE A 336 13.31 4.62 -8.04
N LEU A 337 13.41 4.80 -9.36
CA LEU A 337 14.30 5.81 -9.96
C LEU A 337 13.87 7.23 -9.59
N ILE A 338 12.57 7.50 -9.51
CA ILE A 338 12.05 8.79 -9.06
C ILE A 338 12.34 9.02 -7.57
N ILE A 339 12.01 8.06 -6.72
CA ILE A 339 12.24 8.14 -5.27
C ILE A 339 13.73 8.36 -4.96
N THR A 340 14.62 7.70 -5.71
CA THR A 340 16.07 7.90 -5.56
C THR A 340 16.52 9.26 -6.09
N SER A 341 15.90 9.78 -7.16
CA SER A 341 16.17 11.12 -7.69
C SER A 341 15.77 12.26 -6.75
N TYR A 342 14.77 12.06 -5.89
CA TYR A 342 14.49 13.00 -4.81
C TYR A 342 15.63 13.13 -3.79
N ARG A 343 16.46 12.10 -3.66
CA ARG A 343 17.60 12.06 -2.73
C ARG A 343 18.93 12.41 -3.39
N ASP A 344 19.01 12.31 -4.71
CA ASP A 344 20.21 12.55 -5.52
C ASP A 344 19.85 13.29 -6.80
N ILE A 345 20.13 14.60 -6.86
CA ILE A 345 19.85 15.46 -8.02
C ILE A 345 20.41 14.89 -9.34
N ASN A 346 21.53 14.17 -9.27
CA ASN A 346 22.19 13.64 -10.46
C ASN A 346 21.47 12.41 -11.03
N ALA A 347 20.58 11.77 -10.26
CA ALA A 347 19.82 10.61 -10.70
C ALA A 347 18.64 10.96 -11.61
N TRP A 348 18.17 12.21 -11.61
CA TRP A 348 17.03 12.65 -12.44
C TRP A 348 17.23 12.38 -13.92
N GLY A 349 18.43 12.64 -14.46
CA GLY A 349 18.69 12.42 -15.89
C GLY A 349 18.45 10.97 -16.32
N ARG A 350 18.79 10.01 -15.46
CA ARG A 350 18.54 8.59 -15.71
C ARG A 350 17.05 8.25 -15.57
N ALA A 351 16.40 8.72 -14.50
CA ALA A 351 14.98 8.47 -14.26
C ALA A 351 14.11 8.95 -15.44
N ILE A 352 14.36 10.18 -15.91
CA ILE A 352 13.63 10.77 -17.04
C ILE A 352 13.87 10.00 -18.33
N LYS A 353 15.14 9.68 -18.63
CA LYS A 353 15.46 8.87 -19.82
C LYS A 353 14.75 7.52 -19.79
N TYR A 354 14.75 6.83 -18.65
CA TYR A 354 14.09 5.53 -18.52
C TYR A 354 12.57 5.63 -18.78
N ILE A 355 11.91 6.64 -18.20
CA ILE A 355 10.47 6.88 -18.40
C ILE A 355 10.17 7.14 -19.87
N GLU A 356 10.98 7.97 -20.55
CA GLU A 356 10.82 8.25 -21.98
C GLU A 356 11.02 7.00 -22.84
N ASP A 357 12.08 6.23 -22.58
CA ASP A 357 12.42 5.01 -23.34
C ASP A 357 11.33 3.93 -23.19
N LYS A 358 10.59 3.91 -22.08
CA LYS A 358 9.57 2.89 -21.77
C LYS A 358 8.12 3.32 -22.01
N GLY A 359 7.88 4.51 -22.57
CA GLY A 359 6.55 4.91 -23.04
C GLY A 359 5.89 6.09 -22.32
N GLY A 360 6.63 6.84 -21.49
CA GLY A 360 6.18 8.13 -20.94
C GLY A 360 5.13 8.02 -19.83
N ALA A 361 4.10 8.87 -19.87
CA ALA A 361 3.16 9.10 -18.78
C ALA A 361 2.40 7.85 -18.34
N ASP A 362 2.19 6.90 -19.25
CA ASP A 362 1.49 5.67 -18.93
C ASP A 362 2.32 4.73 -18.04
N THR A 363 3.64 4.92 -17.93
CA THR A 363 4.54 3.96 -17.26
C THR A 363 4.44 3.91 -15.73
N ILE A 364 3.73 4.85 -15.07
CA ILE A 364 3.70 4.94 -13.61
C ILE A 364 2.32 4.63 -13.01
N SER A 365 2.36 3.83 -11.95
CA SER A 365 1.23 3.52 -11.08
C SER A 365 0.96 4.66 -10.11
N SER A 366 -0.29 5.14 -10.06
CA SER A 366 -0.78 6.17 -9.13
C SER A 366 -0.52 5.89 -7.64
N HIS A 367 -0.16 4.66 -7.30
CA HIS A 367 -0.01 4.21 -5.91
C HIS A 367 1.15 4.88 -5.17
N TYR A 368 2.22 5.26 -5.87
CA TYR A 368 3.35 5.97 -5.25
C TYR A 368 3.17 7.49 -5.27
N ASP A 369 2.17 8.02 -5.98
CA ASP A 369 1.95 9.46 -6.02
C ASP A 369 1.69 10.02 -4.61
N ALA A 370 0.95 9.31 -3.76
CA ALA A 370 0.71 9.75 -2.38
C ALA A 370 2.00 9.80 -1.53
N ASP A 371 2.85 8.77 -1.64
CA ASP A 371 4.14 8.72 -0.94
C ASP A 371 5.10 9.78 -1.48
N ILE A 372 5.14 9.98 -2.81
CA ILE A 372 5.97 10.99 -3.47
C ILE A 372 5.51 12.40 -3.11
N SER A 373 4.20 12.68 -3.15
CA SER A 373 3.64 13.95 -2.70
C SER A 373 4.02 14.20 -1.23
N SER A 374 3.90 13.19 -0.36
CA SER A 374 4.34 13.35 1.04
C SER A 374 5.84 13.69 1.14
N MET A 375 6.70 13.08 0.30
CA MET A 375 8.13 13.42 0.25
C MET A 375 8.35 14.85 -0.28
N LEU A 376 7.59 15.30 -1.28
CA LEU A 376 7.63 16.67 -1.81
C LEU A 376 7.23 17.72 -0.77
N TYR A 377 6.24 17.40 0.07
CA TYR A 377 5.71 18.30 1.10
C TYR A 377 6.54 18.31 2.37
N TYR A 378 7.06 17.17 2.83
CA TYR A 378 7.74 17.04 4.13
C TYR A 378 9.26 16.86 4.02
N GLY A 379 9.78 16.38 2.88
CA GLY A 379 11.20 16.13 2.65
C GLY A 379 11.85 17.28 1.90
N GLY A 380 12.72 18.04 2.56
CA GLY A 380 13.36 19.24 2.02
C GLY A 380 14.05 19.08 0.65
N ARG A 381 14.19 20.24 -0.03
CA ARG A 381 14.98 20.53 -1.24
C ARG A 381 15.17 19.33 -2.20
N SER A 382 14.10 18.91 -2.86
CA SER A 382 14.21 18.18 -4.12
C SER A 382 14.98 19.05 -5.12
N GLY A 383 16.26 18.78 -5.30
CA GLY A 383 17.04 19.39 -6.36
C GLY A 383 16.74 18.65 -7.65
N MET A 384 15.85 19.18 -8.49
CA MET A 384 15.86 18.87 -9.92
C MET A 384 16.53 20.04 -10.61
N SER A 385 17.41 19.79 -11.58
CA SER A 385 18.03 20.89 -12.33
C SER A 385 16.97 21.66 -13.11
N GLN A 386 17.16 22.98 -13.28
CA GLN A 386 16.24 23.81 -14.06
C GLN A 386 16.10 23.31 -15.51
N GLU A 387 17.18 22.78 -16.07
CA GLU A 387 17.17 22.18 -17.42
C GLU A 387 16.20 21.00 -17.51
N ILE A 388 16.32 20.03 -16.59
CA ILE A 388 15.43 18.85 -16.56
C ILE A 388 14.00 19.29 -16.27
N ALA A 389 13.82 20.22 -15.32
CA ALA A 389 12.49 20.71 -14.96
C ALA A 389 11.79 21.42 -16.12
N ASN A 390 12.49 22.32 -16.83
CA ASN A 390 11.95 22.99 -18.03
C ASN A 390 11.60 21.98 -19.13
N ARG A 391 12.44 20.96 -19.33
CA ARG A 391 12.18 19.89 -20.29
C ARG A 391 10.91 19.11 -19.95
N ILE A 392 10.73 18.72 -18.69
CA ILE A 392 9.51 18.03 -18.22
C ILE A 392 8.29 18.92 -18.42
N MET A 393 8.37 20.19 -18.02
CA MET A 393 7.25 21.13 -18.15
C MET A 393 6.86 21.40 -19.61
N ALA A 394 7.82 21.37 -20.54
CA ALA A 394 7.55 21.52 -21.98
C ALA A 394 6.83 20.31 -22.61
N ALA A 395 6.80 19.16 -21.93
CA ALA A 395 6.17 17.93 -22.39
C ALA A 395 5.43 17.23 -21.24
N SER A 396 4.70 17.98 -20.43
CA SER A 396 4.10 17.50 -19.18
C SER A 396 3.10 16.36 -19.37
N ASP A 397 2.47 16.28 -20.54
CA ASP A 397 1.57 15.20 -20.95
C ASP A 397 2.29 13.85 -21.14
N LYS A 398 3.61 13.86 -21.29
CA LYS A 398 4.45 12.66 -21.45
C LYS A 398 5.06 12.17 -20.16
N PHE A 399 4.84 12.87 -19.05
CA PHE A 399 5.41 12.50 -17.76
C PHE A 399 4.32 12.18 -16.74
N PRO A 400 4.61 11.26 -15.81
CA PRO A 400 3.79 11.01 -14.64
C PRO A 400 3.54 12.30 -13.85
N PHE A 401 2.35 12.43 -13.29
CA PHE A 401 1.94 13.65 -12.59
C PHE A 401 2.91 14.04 -11.46
N SER A 402 3.36 13.08 -10.66
CA SER A 402 4.36 13.30 -9.60
C SER A 402 5.69 13.86 -10.11
N VAL A 403 6.13 13.47 -11.31
CA VAL A 403 7.34 14.02 -11.95
C VAL A 403 7.11 15.46 -12.44
N VAL A 404 5.92 15.74 -12.98
CA VAL A 404 5.50 17.09 -13.39
C VAL A 404 5.40 18.01 -12.17
N GLU A 405 4.83 17.54 -11.06
CA GLU A 405 4.79 18.28 -9.79
C GLU A 405 6.20 18.58 -9.28
N ALA A 406 7.12 17.61 -9.35
CA ALA A 406 8.52 17.80 -8.95
C ALA A 406 9.22 18.86 -9.80
N ALA A 407 9.00 18.85 -11.12
CA ALA A 407 9.54 19.83 -12.04
C ALA A 407 8.98 21.23 -11.77
N SER A 408 7.67 21.34 -11.63
CA SER A 408 6.99 22.59 -11.28
C SER A 408 7.50 23.16 -9.96
N ALA A 409 7.58 22.34 -8.90
CA ALA A 409 8.10 22.73 -7.61
C ALA A 409 9.57 23.20 -7.68
N SER A 410 10.38 22.57 -8.52
CA SER A 410 11.80 22.94 -8.71
C SER A 410 11.95 24.28 -9.42
N LEU A 411 11.13 24.55 -10.45
CA LEU A 411 11.11 25.85 -11.13
C LEU A 411 10.56 26.96 -10.22
N TYR A 412 9.54 26.69 -9.43
CA TYR A 412 9.00 27.66 -8.47
C TYR A 412 10.04 28.07 -7.40
N ARG A 413 10.88 27.12 -6.97
CA ARG A 413 11.93 27.38 -5.99
C ARG A 413 13.16 28.08 -6.58
N ALA A 414 13.41 27.99 -7.88
CA ALA A 414 14.60 28.56 -8.52
C ALA A 414 14.74 30.10 -8.30
N PRO A 415 13.71 30.93 -8.53
CA PRO A 415 13.78 32.36 -8.23
C PRO A 415 13.94 32.69 -6.74
N ALA A 416 13.45 31.83 -5.85
CA ALA A 416 13.61 32.02 -4.41
C ALA A 416 15.05 31.78 -3.94
N ILE A 417 15.84 31.00 -4.68
CA ILE A 417 17.28 30.80 -4.44
C ILE A 417 18.10 31.94 -5.04
N SER A 418 17.63 32.58 -6.12
CA SER A 418 18.32 33.70 -6.76
C SER A 418 17.99 35.07 -6.17
N LYS A 419 16.94 35.18 -5.35
CA LYS A 419 16.67 36.40 -4.58
C LYS A 419 17.69 36.51 -3.46
N SER A 420 18.41 37.63 -3.41
CA SER A 420 19.23 38.02 -2.25
C SER A 420 18.44 37.75 -0.97
N SER A 421 19.09 37.13 0.02
CA SER A 421 18.39 36.81 1.27
C SER A 421 17.83 38.10 1.88
N ILE A 422 16.70 38.03 2.63
CA ILE A 422 16.17 39.21 3.33
C ILE A 422 17.26 39.84 4.22
N ALA A 423 18.16 39.03 4.78
CA ALA A 423 19.31 39.53 5.53
C ALA A 423 20.27 40.33 4.65
N THR A 424 20.59 39.83 3.45
CA THR A 424 21.42 40.54 2.46
C THR A 424 20.78 41.84 2.01
N VAL A 425 19.48 41.84 1.70
CA VAL A 425 18.74 43.05 1.34
C VAL A 425 18.70 44.04 2.51
N ALA A 426 18.45 43.56 3.74
CA ALA A 426 18.40 44.39 4.93
C ALA A 426 19.76 44.99 5.30
N GLU A 427 20.86 44.29 4.99
CA GLU A 427 22.24 44.76 5.18
C GLU A 427 22.61 45.78 4.09
N GLU A 428 22.31 45.50 2.82
CA GLU A 428 22.50 46.42 1.69
C GLU A 428 21.67 47.71 1.85
N GLU A 429 20.44 47.61 2.34
CA GLU A 429 19.53 48.73 2.53
C GLU A 429 19.57 49.31 3.96
N SER A 430 20.49 48.82 4.82
CA SER A 430 20.70 49.33 6.18
C SER A 430 19.43 49.38 7.06
N TRP A 431 18.55 48.39 6.95
CA TRP A 431 17.25 48.36 7.67
C TRP A 431 17.38 48.42 9.20
N PHE A 432 18.55 48.08 9.76
CA PHE A 432 18.79 47.98 11.20
C PHE A 432 19.92 48.88 11.72
N ALA A 433 20.39 49.85 10.94
CA ALA A 433 21.41 50.79 11.41
C ALA A 433 20.76 51.87 12.30
N HIS A 434 20.81 51.68 13.62
CA HIS A 434 20.45 52.69 14.64
C HIS A 434 21.49 52.78 15.75
#